data_AF-A0A4Q5LUF9-F1
#
_entry.id   AF-A0A4Q5LUF9-F1
#
_cell.length_a   1.000
_cell.length_b   1.000
_cell.length_c   1.000
_cell.angle_alpha   90.00
_cell.angle_beta   90.00
_cell.angle_gamma   90.00
#
_symmetry.space_group_name_H-M   'P 1'
#
loop_
_entity.id
_entity.type
_entity.pdbx_description
1 polymer ?
#
loop_
_entity_poly.entity_id
_entity_poly.type
_entity_poly.pdbx_seq_one_letter_code
_entity_poly.pdbx_strand_id
1 'polypeptide(L)'
;MTLKIVSFLCLFILFKPTQVSCQSSIIGVELFGKASYYESKFYGKKTASGEVLKKNMLTCAHPTLPFGTMIEVTNLANNKWCIVRVNDRGPFAKGRVLDLSHVAAKKLDMFQQGIAKVKLTVVGENDTIYIERPDSMIKSAADLIVDEPEAEETKIPLKPKPKTVRKKPSKTLKKKRASRRKTSSPTTKGKPKKTLAKKVTKPKTTTK
;
A
#
# COMPACT_ATOMS: atom_id res chain seq x y z
N MET A 1 60.25 -35.43 -44.54
CA MET A 1 58.88 -35.91 -44.31
C MET A 1 58.25 -35.01 -43.26
N THR A 2 57.74 -33.87 -43.68
CA THR A 2 57.17 -32.86 -42.80
C THR A 2 55.81 -32.45 -43.35
N LEU A 3 54.89 -32.20 -42.41
CA LEU A 3 53.76 -31.29 -42.56
C LEU A 3 52.43 -31.87 -43.10
N LYS A 4 51.62 -32.43 -42.20
CA LYS A 4 50.14 -32.34 -42.23
C LYS A 4 49.54 -32.41 -40.81
N ILE A 5 49.80 -31.40 -39.97
CA ILE A 5 49.14 -31.28 -38.63
C ILE A 5 48.33 -29.96 -38.51
N VAL A 6 48.46 -29.03 -39.46
CA VAL A 6 47.83 -27.69 -39.36
C VAL A 6 46.34 -27.68 -39.72
N SER A 7 45.74 -28.81 -40.13
CA SER A 7 44.36 -28.83 -40.64
C SER A 7 43.27 -29.12 -39.59
N PHE A 8 43.63 -29.39 -38.33
CA PHE A 8 42.64 -29.73 -37.28
C PHE A 8 42.40 -28.63 -36.23
N LEU A 9 43.17 -27.52 -36.27
CA LEU A 9 43.05 -26.44 -35.29
C LEU A 9 42.03 -25.34 -35.69
N CYS A 10 41.30 -25.51 -36.80
CA CYS A 10 40.41 -24.46 -37.33
C CYS A 10 38.91 -24.82 -37.32
N LEU A 11 38.49 -25.92 -36.68
CA LEU A 11 37.07 -26.33 -36.62
C LEU A 11 36.39 -26.15 -35.25
N PHE A 12 37.10 -25.66 -34.23
CA PHE A 12 36.57 -25.44 -32.87
C PHE A 12 36.18 -23.97 -32.56
N ILE A 13 35.91 -23.12 -33.57
CA ILE A 13 35.63 -21.68 -33.37
C ILE A 13 34.15 -21.30 -33.59
N LEU A 14 33.25 -22.24 -33.92
CA LEU A 14 31.85 -21.90 -34.21
C LEU A 14 30.81 -22.43 -33.22
N PHE A 15 31.19 -23.18 -32.18
CA PHE A 15 30.25 -23.55 -31.14
C PHE A 15 30.15 -22.44 -30.10
N LYS A 16 29.46 -21.34 -30.44
CA LYS A 16 29.06 -20.34 -29.44
C LYS A 16 28.09 -21.06 -28.49
N PRO A 17 28.43 -21.23 -27.20
CA PRO A 17 27.48 -21.79 -26.25
C PRO A 17 26.26 -20.87 -26.24
N THR A 18 25.14 -21.36 -26.75
CA THR A 18 23.84 -20.71 -26.57
C THR A 18 23.58 -20.71 -25.06
N GLN A 19 23.86 -19.57 -24.42
CA GLN A 19 23.53 -19.38 -23.03
C GLN A 19 22.00 -19.47 -22.91
N VAL A 20 21.53 -20.61 -22.39
CA VAL A 20 20.15 -20.75 -21.96
C VAL A 20 19.99 -19.84 -20.75
N SER A 21 19.49 -18.62 -20.97
CA SER A 21 19.06 -17.76 -19.88
C SER A 21 17.82 -18.41 -19.27
N CYS A 22 18.01 -19.13 -18.17
CA CYS A 22 16.89 -19.56 -17.34
C CYS A 22 16.26 -18.30 -16.75
N GLN A 23 15.19 -17.78 -17.37
CA GLN A 23 14.40 -16.71 -16.78
C GLN A 23 13.61 -17.29 -15.62
N SER A 24 14.03 -16.96 -14.39
CA SER A 24 13.23 -17.24 -13.20
C SER A 24 11.93 -16.43 -13.30
N SER A 25 10.80 -17.11 -13.43
CA SER A 25 9.50 -16.46 -13.44
C SER A 25 9.16 -15.98 -12.03
N ILE A 26 8.74 -14.71 -11.91
CA ILE A 26 8.30 -14.12 -10.63
C ILE A 26 6.82 -14.42 -10.33
N ILE A 27 6.14 -15.17 -11.20
CA ILE A 27 4.73 -15.53 -11.04
C ILE A 27 4.57 -16.40 -9.77
N GLY A 28 3.55 -16.10 -8.97
CA GLY A 28 3.27 -16.77 -7.70
C GLY A 28 4.06 -16.24 -6.51
N VAL A 29 5.01 -15.32 -6.71
CA VAL A 29 5.75 -14.70 -5.60
C VAL A 29 4.79 -13.89 -4.73
N GLU A 30 4.85 -14.15 -3.43
CA GLU A 30 4.09 -13.40 -2.42
C GLU A 30 4.98 -12.43 -1.64
N LEU A 31 4.45 -11.23 -1.37
CA LEU A 31 5.11 -10.21 -0.58
C LEU A 31 4.11 -9.56 0.39
N PHE A 32 4.60 -9.12 1.54
CA PHE A 32 3.78 -8.46 2.56
C PHE A 32 4.34 -7.07 2.87
N GLY A 33 3.45 -6.12 3.13
CA GLY A 33 3.88 -4.79 3.54
C GLY A 33 2.74 -3.81 3.72
N LYS A 34 3.08 -2.52 3.76
CA LYS A 34 2.08 -1.44 3.78
C LYS A 34 1.84 -0.91 2.38
N ALA A 35 0.57 -0.72 2.03
CA ALA A 35 0.18 0.05 0.85
C ALA A 35 -0.29 1.44 1.26
N SER A 36 -0.09 2.42 0.39
CA SER A 36 -0.81 3.68 0.41
C SER A 36 -1.40 3.98 -0.97
N TYR A 37 -1.83 5.21 -1.23
CA TYR A 37 -2.33 5.61 -2.55
C TYR A 37 -1.87 7.01 -2.94
N TYR A 38 -1.87 7.29 -4.25
CA TYR A 38 -1.45 8.58 -4.77
C TYR A 38 -2.37 9.72 -4.32
N GLU A 39 -1.75 10.79 -3.81
CA GLU A 39 -2.41 12.07 -3.58
C GLU A 39 -2.90 12.70 -4.90
N SER A 40 -3.90 13.59 -4.79
CA SER A 40 -4.54 14.25 -5.94
C SER A 40 -3.58 14.97 -6.88
N LYS A 41 -2.43 15.47 -6.37
CA LYS A 41 -1.44 16.26 -7.12
C LYS A 41 -0.60 15.47 -8.13
N PHE A 42 -0.64 14.14 -8.08
CA PHE A 42 0.13 13.27 -8.98
C PHE A 42 -0.66 12.92 -10.26
N TYR A 43 -1.99 12.93 -10.21
CA TYR A 43 -2.80 12.59 -11.38
C TYR A 43 -2.61 13.60 -12.51
N GLY A 44 -2.55 13.10 -13.75
CA GLY A 44 -2.26 13.89 -14.94
C GLY A 44 -0.77 14.06 -15.24
N LYS A 45 0.12 13.57 -14.38
CA LYS A 45 1.58 13.57 -14.61
C LYS A 45 2.03 12.23 -15.20
N LYS A 46 3.21 12.23 -15.83
CA LYS A 46 3.85 11.00 -16.32
C LYS A 46 4.38 10.16 -15.16
N THR A 47 4.14 8.86 -15.20
CA THR A 47 4.76 7.85 -14.33
C THR A 47 6.15 7.48 -14.84
N ALA A 48 6.89 6.65 -14.09
CA ALA A 48 8.18 6.12 -14.51
C ALA A 48 8.10 5.20 -15.75
N SER A 49 6.94 4.61 -16.07
CA SER A 49 6.74 3.91 -17.34
C SER A 49 6.53 4.85 -18.53
N GLY A 50 6.32 6.15 -18.29
CA GLY A 50 6.02 7.16 -19.30
C GLY A 50 4.53 7.39 -19.55
N GLU A 51 3.65 6.55 -18.98
CA GLU A 51 2.19 6.71 -19.06
C GLU A 51 1.69 7.87 -18.20
N VAL A 52 0.51 8.42 -18.52
CA VAL A 52 -0.14 9.42 -17.67
C VAL A 52 -0.90 8.73 -16.52
N LEU A 53 -0.62 9.12 -15.27
CA LEU A 53 -1.31 8.60 -14.10
C LEU A 53 -2.78 9.07 -14.09
N LYS A 54 -3.73 8.11 -14.11
CA LYS A 54 -5.17 8.35 -14.08
C LYS A 54 -5.82 7.80 -12.82
N LYS A 55 -6.86 8.47 -12.31
CA LYS A 55 -7.57 8.07 -11.07
C LYS A 55 -8.36 6.76 -11.20
N ASN A 56 -8.83 6.48 -12.41
CA ASN A 56 -9.76 5.39 -12.74
C ASN A 56 -9.07 4.13 -13.30
N MET A 57 -7.74 4.11 -13.38
CA MET A 57 -6.98 2.94 -13.81
C MET A 57 -6.54 2.11 -12.61
N LEU A 58 -6.58 0.78 -12.71
CA LEU A 58 -6.08 -0.14 -11.68
C LEU A 58 -4.56 -0.30 -11.82
N THR A 59 -3.81 0.69 -11.35
CA THR A 59 -2.34 0.70 -11.43
C THR A 59 -1.70 1.00 -10.09
N CYS A 60 -0.39 0.72 -9.98
CA CYS A 60 0.41 0.99 -8.79
C CYS A 60 1.87 1.34 -9.11
N ALA A 61 2.54 1.97 -8.14
CA ALA A 61 4.00 2.00 -8.05
C ALA A 61 4.52 0.83 -7.22
N HIS A 62 5.59 0.20 -7.70
CA HIS A 62 6.39 -0.77 -6.94
C HIS A 62 7.90 -0.46 -7.09
N PRO A 63 8.75 -0.70 -6.06
CA PRO A 63 10.16 -0.31 -6.11
C PRO A 63 10.96 -1.00 -7.21
N THR A 64 10.73 -2.31 -7.41
CA THR A 64 11.62 -3.16 -8.23
C THR A 64 10.90 -4.05 -9.24
N LEU A 65 9.57 -4.16 -9.18
CA LEU A 65 8.86 -5.08 -10.07
C LEU A 65 8.87 -4.51 -11.50
N PRO A 66 9.05 -5.35 -12.52
CA PRO A 66 8.96 -4.91 -13.92
C PRO A 66 7.67 -4.13 -14.18
N PHE A 67 7.73 -3.18 -15.12
CA PHE A 67 6.48 -2.56 -15.58
C PHE A 67 5.65 -3.61 -16.33
N GLY A 68 4.33 -3.53 -16.17
CA GLY A 68 3.39 -4.51 -16.71
C GLY A 68 3.23 -5.78 -15.87
N THR A 69 3.93 -5.91 -14.74
CA THR A 69 3.62 -6.96 -13.76
C THR A 69 2.19 -6.78 -13.24
N MET A 70 1.41 -7.86 -13.26
CA MET A 70 0.07 -7.92 -12.71
C MET A 70 0.14 -8.49 -11.30
N ILE A 71 -0.39 -7.74 -10.34
CA ILE A 71 -0.31 -8.08 -8.92
C ILE A 71 -1.72 -8.13 -8.37
N GLU A 72 -2.08 -9.26 -7.77
CA GLU A 72 -3.21 -9.32 -6.86
C GLU A 72 -2.81 -8.69 -5.52
N VAL A 73 -3.56 -7.67 -5.11
CA VAL A 73 -3.37 -7.02 -3.82
C VAL A 73 -4.55 -7.36 -2.94
N THR A 74 -4.28 -7.90 -1.76
CA THR A 74 -5.28 -8.20 -0.74
C THR A 74 -5.06 -7.32 0.49
N ASN A 75 -6.10 -6.60 0.92
CA ASN A 75 -6.11 -5.90 2.19
C ASN A 75 -6.35 -6.88 3.33
N LEU A 76 -5.36 -7.03 4.21
CA LEU A 76 -5.37 -8.03 5.28
C LEU A 76 -6.38 -7.72 6.40
N ALA A 77 -6.92 -6.50 6.46
CA ALA A 77 -7.90 -6.12 7.47
C ALA A 77 -9.33 -6.57 7.15
N ASN A 78 -9.65 -6.74 5.86
CA ASN A 78 -11.01 -7.02 5.40
C ASN A 78 -11.11 -8.08 4.29
N ASN A 79 -9.98 -8.66 3.89
CA ASN A 79 -9.83 -9.65 2.82
C ASN A 79 -10.33 -9.18 1.43
N LYS A 80 -10.64 -7.89 1.25
CA LYS A 80 -10.95 -7.32 -0.06
C LYS A 80 -9.69 -7.27 -0.90
N TRP A 81 -9.86 -7.45 -2.20
CA TRP A 81 -8.74 -7.58 -3.12
C TRP A 81 -9.05 -6.95 -4.48
N CYS A 82 -7.99 -6.67 -5.23
CA CYS A 82 -8.08 -6.33 -6.64
C CYS A 82 -6.74 -6.61 -7.32
N ILE A 83 -6.79 -6.84 -8.64
CA ILE A 83 -5.57 -6.92 -9.46
C ILE A 83 -5.22 -5.52 -9.95
N VAL A 84 -3.94 -5.16 -9.84
CA VAL A 84 -3.38 -3.90 -10.32
C VAL A 84 -2.15 -4.16 -11.17
N ARG A 85 -1.89 -3.26 -12.11
CA ARG A 85 -0.70 -3.28 -12.96
C ARG A 85 0.38 -2.34 -12.44
N VAL A 86 1.63 -2.81 -12.41
CA VAL A 86 2.79 -1.96 -12.10
C VAL A 86 3.09 -1.05 -13.29
N ASN A 87 2.98 0.26 -13.11
CA ASN A 87 3.32 1.23 -14.16
C ASN A 87 4.15 2.43 -13.65
N ASP A 88 4.60 2.37 -12.40
CA ASP A 88 5.38 3.44 -11.79
C ASP A 88 6.40 2.91 -10.76
N ARG A 89 7.26 3.80 -10.25
CA ARG A 89 8.31 3.50 -9.27
C ARG A 89 8.07 4.19 -7.93
N GLY A 90 8.60 3.57 -6.89
CA GLY A 90 8.29 3.88 -5.49
C GLY A 90 7.39 2.79 -4.90
N PRO A 91 6.87 2.94 -3.68
CA PRO A 91 7.08 4.06 -2.76
C PRO A 91 8.49 4.14 -2.19
N PHE A 92 8.96 5.34 -1.91
CA PHE A 92 10.28 5.58 -1.27
C PHE A 92 10.20 5.72 0.26
N ALA A 93 9.01 5.68 0.84
CA ALA A 93 8.85 5.73 2.29
C ALA A 93 9.10 4.35 2.89
N LYS A 94 9.86 4.31 4.00
CA LYS A 94 10.25 3.06 4.68
C LYS A 94 9.02 2.22 5.05
N GLY A 95 9.07 0.94 4.69
CA GLY A 95 8.04 -0.04 5.04
C GLY A 95 6.77 0.00 4.18
N ARG A 96 6.68 0.88 3.18
CA ARG A 96 5.66 0.77 2.13
C ARG A 96 6.20 -0.06 0.97
N VAL A 97 5.34 -0.92 0.44
CA VAL A 97 5.63 -1.78 -0.72
C VAL A 97 4.86 -1.35 -1.96
N LEU A 98 3.76 -0.61 -1.79
CA LEU A 98 2.89 -0.16 -2.89
C LEU A 98 2.35 1.24 -2.65
N ASP A 99 2.26 2.02 -3.73
CA ASP A 99 1.36 3.16 -3.84
C ASP A 99 0.32 2.88 -4.93
N LEU A 100 -0.95 2.79 -4.54
CA LEU A 100 -2.07 2.42 -5.40
C LEU A 100 -2.72 3.64 -6.05
N SER A 101 -3.41 3.41 -7.17
CA SER A 101 -4.35 4.39 -7.71
C SER A 101 -5.56 4.59 -6.81
N HIS A 102 -6.25 5.72 -6.97
CA HIS A 102 -7.45 6.07 -6.20
C HIS A 102 -8.55 5.01 -6.32
N VAL A 103 -8.82 4.49 -7.54
CA VAL A 103 -9.84 3.45 -7.72
C VAL A 103 -9.44 2.13 -7.05
N ALA A 104 -8.15 1.74 -7.09
CA ALA A 104 -7.67 0.54 -6.42
C ALA A 104 -7.81 0.64 -4.89
N ALA A 105 -7.43 1.78 -4.32
CA ALA A 105 -7.59 2.04 -2.89
C ALA A 105 -9.05 1.99 -2.42
N LYS A 106 -10.00 2.41 -3.26
CA LYS A 106 -11.44 2.28 -3.01
C LYS A 106 -11.91 0.83 -3.07
N LYS A 107 -11.47 0.04 -4.06
CA LYS A 107 -11.81 -1.39 -4.16
C LYS A 107 -11.32 -2.18 -2.95
N LEU A 108 -10.13 -1.87 -2.44
CA LEU A 108 -9.57 -2.46 -1.23
C LEU A 108 -10.17 -1.90 0.08
N ASP A 109 -11.05 -0.90 -0.03
CA ASP A 109 -11.68 -0.23 1.10
C ASP A 109 -10.66 0.32 2.12
N MET A 110 -9.59 0.91 1.59
CA MET A 110 -8.52 1.55 2.37
C MET A 110 -8.41 3.05 2.13
N PHE A 111 -9.25 3.61 1.26
CA PHE A 111 -9.21 5.04 0.91
C PHE A 111 -9.34 5.95 2.14
N GLN A 112 -10.27 5.65 3.04
CA GLN A 112 -10.47 6.42 4.28
C GLN A 112 -9.38 6.18 5.32
N GLN A 113 -8.72 5.02 5.29
CA GLN A 113 -7.64 4.66 6.21
C GLN A 113 -6.31 5.30 5.82
N GLY A 114 -6.12 5.63 4.54
CA GLY A 114 -4.87 6.14 4.00
C GLY A 114 -3.83 5.05 3.74
N ILE A 115 -3.58 4.21 4.75
CA ILE A 115 -2.56 3.16 4.72
C ILE A 115 -3.19 1.85 5.21
N ALA A 116 -2.88 0.73 4.53
CA ALA A 116 -3.32 -0.61 4.91
C ALA A 116 -2.17 -1.61 4.86
N LYS A 117 -2.27 -2.67 5.69
CA LYS A 117 -1.40 -3.85 5.55
C LYS A 117 -1.94 -4.72 4.43
N VAL A 118 -1.07 -5.10 3.50
CA VAL A 118 -1.46 -5.85 2.30
C VAL A 118 -0.59 -7.08 2.09
N LYS A 119 -1.18 -8.09 1.45
CA LYS A 119 -0.47 -9.17 0.75
C LYS A 119 -0.50 -8.88 -0.74
N LEU A 120 0.62 -9.07 -1.40
CA LEU A 120 0.80 -9.00 -2.84
C LEU A 120 1.06 -10.41 -3.34
N THR A 121 0.43 -10.80 -4.43
CA THR A 121 0.75 -12.02 -5.15
C THR A 121 0.95 -11.65 -6.61
N VAL A 122 2.11 -11.96 -7.19
CA VAL A 122 2.33 -11.76 -8.62
C VAL A 122 1.51 -12.79 -9.38
N VAL A 123 0.56 -12.32 -10.19
CA VAL A 123 -0.37 -13.17 -10.93
C VAL A 123 -0.14 -13.13 -12.44
N GLY A 124 0.77 -12.26 -12.90
CA GLY A 124 0.97 -12.03 -14.32
C GLY A 124 2.12 -11.09 -14.66
N GLU A 125 2.47 -11.04 -15.94
CA GLU A 125 3.51 -10.17 -16.48
C GLU A 125 3.13 -9.66 -17.88
N ASN A 126 3.77 -8.58 -18.34
CA ASN A 126 3.48 -7.94 -19.64
C ASN A 126 1.98 -7.71 -19.87
N ASP A 127 1.30 -7.17 -18.86
CA ASP A 127 -0.13 -6.82 -18.87
C ASP A 127 -1.07 -8.03 -19.00
N THR A 128 -0.54 -9.25 -18.91
CA THR A 128 -1.28 -10.50 -19.00
C THR A 128 -1.38 -11.16 -17.63
N ILE A 129 -2.56 -11.67 -17.26
CA ILE A 129 -2.79 -12.42 -16.03
C ILE A 129 -2.73 -13.91 -16.37
N TYR A 130 -1.97 -14.70 -15.60
CA TYR A 130 -1.84 -16.15 -15.75
C TYR A 130 -2.48 -16.93 -14.61
N ILE A 131 -2.49 -16.36 -13.41
CA ILE A 131 -3.10 -16.96 -12.22
C ILE A 131 -4.36 -16.18 -11.89
N GLU A 132 -5.51 -16.78 -12.14
CA GLU A 132 -6.77 -16.29 -11.58
C GLU A 132 -6.95 -16.83 -10.16
N ARG A 133 -7.57 -16.03 -9.29
CA ARG A 133 -7.83 -16.46 -7.92
C ARG A 133 -8.78 -17.67 -7.95
N PRO A 134 -8.51 -18.75 -7.21
CA PRO A 134 -9.44 -19.89 -7.13
C PRO A 134 -10.86 -19.47 -6.70
N ASP A 135 -10.97 -18.54 -5.75
CA ASP A 135 -12.27 -18.04 -5.29
C ASP A 135 -13.08 -17.30 -6.37
N SER A 136 -12.41 -16.67 -7.35
CA SER A 136 -13.14 -16.04 -8.47
C SER A 136 -13.74 -17.10 -9.41
N MET A 137 -13.11 -18.27 -9.53
CA MET A 137 -13.70 -19.42 -10.24
C MET A 137 -14.92 -19.94 -9.49
N ILE A 138 -14.86 -20.08 -8.16
CA ILE A 138 -15.99 -20.55 -7.34
C ILE A 138 -17.18 -19.59 -7.45
N LYS A 139 -16.94 -18.27 -7.47
CA LYS A 139 -18.02 -17.29 -7.64
C LYS A 139 -18.65 -17.36 -9.03
N SER A 140 -17.84 -17.52 -10.08
CA SER A 140 -18.37 -17.71 -11.44
C SER A 140 -19.11 -19.05 -11.61
N ALA A 141 -18.69 -20.11 -10.91
CA ALA A 141 -19.40 -21.38 -10.89
C ALA A 141 -20.70 -21.29 -10.10
N ALA A 142 -20.72 -20.60 -8.95
CA ALA A 142 -21.93 -20.36 -8.18
C ALA A 142 -22.94 -19.45 -8.93
N ASP A 143 -22.45 -18.44 -9.66
CA ASP A 143 -23.29 -17.60 -10.52
C ASP A 143 -23.83 -18.34 -11.76
N LEU A 144 -23.25 -19.50 -12.12
CA LEU A 144 -23.76 -20.42 -13.15
C LEU A 144 -24.64 -21.54 -12.58
N ILE A 145 -24.58 -21.80 -11.26
CA ILE A 145 -25.50 -22.67 -10.54
C ILE A 145 -26.65 -21.79 -10.03
N VAL A 146 -27.42 -21.23 -10.96
CA VAL A 146 -28.70 -20.60 -10.67
C VAL A 146 -29.74 -21.72 -10.64
N ASP A 147 -29.74 -22.52 -9.57
CA ASP A 147 -30.86 -23.37 -9.13
C ASP A 147 -30.50 -23.97 -7.75
N GLU A 148 -29.97 -23.15 -6.81
CA GLU A 148 -30.15 -23.49 -5.41
C GLU A 148 -31.58 -23.05 -5.03
N PRO A 149 -32.51 -23.99 -4.78
CA PRO A 149 -33.82 -23.62 -4.28
C PRO A 149 -33.60 -22.89 -2.95
N GLU A 150 -34.22 -21.72 -2.85
CA GLU A 150 -34.30 -20.93 -1.64
C GLU A 150 -34.84 -21.83 -0.53
N ALA A 151 -33.94 -22.44 0.25
CA ALA A 151 -34.28 -23.27 1.38
C ALA A 151 -34.85 -22.34 2.44
N GLU A 152 -36.18 -22.26 2.40
CA GLU A 152 -37.10 -21.75 3.41
C GLU A 152 -36.44 -21.68 4.79
N GLU A 153 -36.26 -20.46 5.29
CA GLU A 153 -35.90 -20.21 6.69
C GLU A 153 -36.95 -20.87 7.60
N THR A 154 -36.67 -22.09 8.05
CA THR A 154 -37.43 -22.68 9.15
C THR A 154 -37.16 -21.84 10.39
N LYS A 155 -38.16 -21.02 10.75
CA LYS A 155 -38.23 -20.28 12.02
C LYS A 155 -38.00 -21.23 13.19
N ILE A 156 -36.77 -21.31 13.68
CA ILE A 156 -36.48 -21.82 15.01
C ILE A 156 -36.91 -20.72 16.00
N PRO A 157 -37.89 -20.94 16.90
CA PRO A 157 -38.29 -19.93 17.85
C PRO A 157 -37.13 -19.58 18.79
N LEU A 158 -36.68 -18.32 18.75
CA LEU A 158 -35.76 -17.77 19.74
C LEU A 158 -36.35 -17.95 21.14
N LYS A 159 -35.73 -18.79 21.97
CA LYS A 159 -36.02 -18.87 23.41
C LYS A 159 -35.93 -17.46 24.03
N PRO A 160 -36.88 -17.04 24.87
CA PRO A 160 -36.86 -15.72 25.46
C PRO A 160 -35.64 -15.56 26.37
N LYS A 161 -34.90 -14.45 26.17
CA LYS A 161 -33.80 -14.03 27.05
C LYS A 161 -34.30 -13.87 28.48
N PRO A 162 -33.53 -14.31 29.51
CA PRO A 162 -33.93 -14.12 30.90
C PRO A 162 -34.04 -12.63 31.23
N LYS A 163 -35.19 -12.24 31.79
CA LYS A 163 -35.45 -10.89 32.29
C LYS A 163 -34.42 -10.54 33.36
N THR A 164 -33.48 -9.65 33.04
CA THR A 164 -32.59 -9.05 34.04
C THR A 164 -33.43 -8.20 34.97
N VAL A 165 -33.60 -8.66 36.21
CA VAL A 165 -34.26 -7.90 37.28
C VAL A 165 -33.45 -6.63 37.53
N ARG A 166 -33.95 -5.49 37.05
CA ARG A 166 -33.45 -4.16 37.44
C ARG A 166 -33.71 -3.98 38.94
N LYS A 167 -32.68 -4.18 39.78
CA LYS A 167 -32.69 -3.68 41.16
C LYS A 167 -32.69 -2.14 41.10
N LYS A 168 -33.67 -1.54 41.79
CA LYS A 168 -33.80 -0.09 41.98
C LYS A 168 -32.52 0.49 42.61
N PRO A 169 -32.01 1.66 42.15
CA PRO A 169 -30.92 2.33 42.84
C PRO A 169 -31.42 2.88 44.19
N SER A 170 -30.70 2.52 45.26
CA SER A 170 -30.86 3.07 46.59
C SER A 170 -30.44 4.54 46.61
N LYS A 171 -31.28 5.38 47.23
CA LYS A 171 -30.97 6.76 47.57
C LYS A 171 -29.88 6.76 48.65
N THR A 172 -28.72 7.35 48.38
CA THR A 172 -27.78 7.73 49.46
C THR A 172 -27.23 9.14 49.27
N LEU A 173 -27.59 9.94 50.28
CA LEU A 173 -27.25 11.28 50.74
C LEU A 173 -26.16 12.12 50.05
N LYS A 174 -26.56 13.37 49.76
CA LYS A 174 -25.72 14.58 49.70
C LYS A 174 -24.92 14.76 51.00
N LYS A 175 -23.62 15.07 50.90
CA LYS A 175 -22.86 15.72 51.98
C LYS A 175 -22.18 16.99 51.45
N LYS A 176 -22.75 18.15 51.84
CA LYS A 176 -22.14 19.48 51.75
C LYS A 176 -21.08 19.61 52.85
N ARG A 177 -19.89 20.13 52.51
CA ARG A 177 -18.95 20.84 53.40
C ARG A 177 -17.92 21.53 52.48
N ALA A 178 -18.09 22.79 52.11
CA ALA A 178 -17.72 24.00 52.86
C ALA A 178 -16.20 24.19 53.08
N SER A 179 -15.62 25.09 52.28
CA SER A 179 -14.75 26.22 52.65
C SER A 179 -13.46 26.00 53.47
N ARG A 180 -12.31 26.40 52.88
CA ARG A 180 -11.13 27.15 53.44
C ARG A 180 -9.86 26.71 52.70
N ARG A 181 -8.81 27.51 52.42
CA ARG A 181 -8.42 28.92 52.62
C ARG A 181 -7.14 29.13 51.79
N LYS A 182 -6.90 30.39 51.41
CA LYS A 182 -5.72 30.96 50.71
C LYS A 182 -4.36 30.62 51.36
N THR A 183 -3.32 30.46 50.54
CA THR A 183 -1.91 30.90 50.71
C THR A 183 -1.26 30.93 49.31
N SER A 184 -1.03 32.04 48.59
CA SER A 184 -0.01 33.11 48.67
C SER A 184 1.48 32.69 48.61
N SER A 185 2.10 33.02 47.45
CA SER A 185 3.48 33.52 47.20
C SER A 185 4.69 32.54 47.19
N PRO A 186 5.87 32.87 46.58
CA PRO A 186 6.29 34.13 45.94
C PRO A 186 7.00 34.04 44.56
N THR A 187 7.16 35.23 43.97
CA THR A 187 7.98 35.64 42.81
C THR A 187 9.49 35.72 43.07
N THR A 188 10.32 35.45 42.05
CA THR A 188 11.65 36.09 41.81
C THR A 188 11.93 36.10 40.28
N LYS A 189 12.01 37.28 39.62
CA LYS A 189 13.24 38.04 39.23
C LYS A 189 14.26 37.15 38.49
N GLY A 190 14.77 37.39 37.27
CA GLY A 190 14.99 38.62 36.50
C GLY A 190 15.71 38.31 35.16
N LYS A 191 15.68 39.29 34.26
CA LYS A 191 16.28 39.43 32.90
C LYS A 191 17.85 39.43 32.91
N PRO A 192 18.61 39.44 31.78
CA PRO A 192 18.33 40.21 30.55
C PRO A 192 18.75 39.65 29.17
N LYS A 193 18.20 40.35 28.16
CA LYS A 193 18.54 40.37 26.72
C LYS A 193 20.01 40.77 26.47
N LYS A 194 20.62 40.21 25.42
CA LYS A 194 21.64 40.91 24.62
C LYS A 194 21.28 40.88 23.14
N THR A 195 20.92 42.06 22.67
CA THR A 195 20.91 42.52 21.27
C THR A 195 22.35 42.73 20.79
N LEU A 196 22.66 42.37 19.54
CA LEU A 196 23.72 43.05 18.80
C LEU A 196 23.33 43.18 17.32
N ALA A 197 22.96 44.41 16.97
CA ALA A 197 22.93 44.91 15.60
C ALA A 197 24.29 45.54 15.26
N LYS A 198 24.80 45.30 14.05
CA LYS A 198 25.80 46.09 13.32
C LYS A 198 25.94 45.42 11.93
N LYS A 199 26.12 46.08 10.80
CA LYS A 199 26.11 47.49 10.41
C LYS A 199 26.11 47.46 8.88
N VAL A 200 25.27 48.28 8.26
CA VAL A 200 25.26 48.59 6.83
C VAL A 200 26.63 49.13 6.40
N THR A 201 27.16 48.65 5.27
CA THR A 201 28.00 49.45 4.37
C THR A 201 27.80 49.00 2.92
N LYS A 202 27.33 49.92 2.07
CA LYS A 202 27.43 49.86 0.59
C LYS A 202 28.76 50.52 0.17
N PRO A 203 29.35 50.13 -0.96
CA PRO A 203 29.98 51.08 -1.87
C PRO A 203 29.33 50.99 -3.26
N LYS A 204 28.75 52.09 -3.77
CA LYS A 204 29.37 53.15 -4.60
C LYS A 204 29.60 52.70 -6.04
N THR A 205 28.66 53.10 -6.89
CA THR A 205 28.77 53.26 -8.35
C THR A 205 29.95 54.15 -8.71
N THR A 206 30.72 53.78 -9.73
CA THR A 206 31.47 54.70 -10.60
C THR A 206 31.47 54.15 -12.02
N THR A 207 30.93 54.97 -12.91
CA THR A 207 30.92 54.87 -14.37
C THR A 207 32.32 55.15 -14.93
N LYS A 208 32.73 54.40 -15.97
CA LYS A 208 33.27 54.97 -17.21
C LYS A 208 33.21 53.93 -18.31
#